data_AF-A0A919AB80-F1
#
_entry.id   AF-A0A919AB80-F1
#
_cell.length_a   1.000
_cell.length_b   1.000
_cell.length_c   1.000
_cell.angle_alpha   90.00
_cell.angle_beta   90.00
_cell.angle_gamma   90.00
#
_symmetry.space_group_name_H-M   'P 1'
#
loop_
_entity.id
_entity.type
_entity.pdbx_description
1 polymer ?
#
loop_
_entity_poly.entity_id
_entity_poly.type
_entity_poly.pdbx_seq_one_letter_code
_entity_poly.pdbx_strand_id
1 'polypeptide(L)'
;MNSGGVRRRLALGLAVLTGSVTLALALPGAAQAAASTCSGREVRTLPFSTGSLHLYRQGGYVCAVTTPDRPGRKQSMSVTVQARGNRPVTDRGRYAYHAGPVTVHAGHRCVRVSGSVGGGSYTSGWILC
;
A
#
# COMPACT_ATOMS: atom_id res chain seq x y z
N MET A 1 66.47 25.97 46.41
CA MET A 1 65.42 26.98 46.72
C MET A 1 65.27 27.91 45.53
N ASN A 2 64.06 28.16 45.05
CA ASN A 2 63.48 29.52 45.05
C ASN A 2 62.03 29.47 44.57
N SER A 3 61.13 29.83 45.47
CA SER A 3 59.75 30.17 45.19
C SER A 3 59.67 31.60 44.68
N GLY A 4 58.66 31.93 43.88
CA GLY A 4 58.12 33.29 43.83
C GLY A 4 57.78 33.80 42.43
N GLY A 5 56.48 33.98 42.17
CA GLY A 5 56.01 34.61 40.93
C GLY A 5 54.50 34.75 40.81
N VAL A 6 53.81 35.20 41.86
CA VAL A 6 52.42 35.69 41.78
C VAL A 6 52.33 36.83 40.77
N ARG A 7 51.45 36.77 39.75
CA ARG A 7 50.63 37.92 39.25
C ARG A 7 49.31 37.48 38.60
N ARG A 8 48.28 37.56 39.44
CA ARG A 8 46.83 37.67 39.21
C ARG A 8 46.46 38.80 38.22
N ARG A 9 45.76 38.52 37.10
CA ARG A 9 44.77 39.37 36.37
C ARG A 9 43.97 38.47 35.40
N LEU A 10 42.78 37.95 35.74
CA LEU A 10 41.46 38.54 35.46
C LEU A 10 41.36 39.27 34.11
N ALA A 11 40.81 38.61 33.09
CA ALA A 11 39.98 39.17 32.01
C ALA A 11 39.62 38.01 31.07
N LEU A 12 38.40 37.49 31.16
CA LEU A 12 37.29 37.83 30.25
C LEU A 12 37.52 37.32 28.83
N GLY A 13 36.84 36.23 28.50
CA GLY A 13 36.79 35.68 27.16
C GLY A 13 35.83 34.50 27.07
N LEU A 14 34.55 34.75 27.37
CA LEU A 14 33.47 33.85 26.99
C LEU A 14 33.55 33.62 25.48
N ALA A 15 33.82 32.39 25.04
CA ALA A 15 33.53 31.95 23.68
C ALA A 15 32.68 30.67 23.77
N VAL A 16 31.42 30.88 24.15
CA VAL A 16 30.35 29.91 23.98
C VAL A 16 30.13 29.75 22.48
N LEU A 17 30.72 28.71 21.88
CA LEU A 17 30.34 28.27 20.54
C LEU A 17 29.14 27.34 20.69
N THR A 18 27.96 27.93 20.80
CA THR A 18 26.69 27.26 20.51
C THR A 18 26.68 26.88 19.04
N GLY A 19 27.24 25.72 18.71
CA GLY A 19 27.07 25.09 17.41
C GLY A 19 25.63 24.61 17.29
N SER A 20 24.79 25.36 16.57
CA SER A 20 23.46 24.92 16.20
C SER A 20 23.57 23.73 15.25
N VAL A 21 23.52 22.50 15.78
CA VAL A 21 23.32 21.31 14.96
C VAL A 21 21.84 21.30 14.56
N THR A 22 21.53 21.85 13.38
CA THR A 22 20.22 21.65 12.77
C THR A 22 20.14 20.20 12.30
N LEU A 23 19.55 19.35 13.14
CA LEU A 23 19.22 17.98 12.77
C LEU A 23 18.06 18.02 11.76
N ALA A 24 18.37 18.14 10.47
CA ALA A 24 17.39 17.94 9.42
C ALA A 24 17.07 16.43 9.36
N LEU A 25 16.06 16.02 10.13
CA LEU A 25 15.41 14.73 9.93
C LEU A 25 14.81 14.75 8.53
N ALA A 26 15.53 14.19 7.56
CA ALA A 26 14.97 13.78 6.29
C ALA A 26 13.97 12.65 6.56
N LEU A 27 12.77 13.03 7.00
CA LEU A 27 11.60 12.16 6.94
C LEU A 27 11.42 11.84 5.45
N PRO A 28 11.39 10.57 5.03
CA PRO A 28 10.93 10.23 3.70
C PRO A 28 9.55 10.87 3.52
N GLY A 29 9.51 11.88 2.66
CA GLY A 29 8.31 12.60 2.30
C GLY A 29 7.32 11.67 1.62
N ALA A 30 6.06 11.96 1.89
CA ALA A 30 4.87 11.26 1.41
C ALA A 30 4.74 9.83 1.95
N ALA A 31 3.97 9.69 3.02
CA ALA A 31 2.99 8.63 3.04
C ALA A 31 2.02 8.89 1.87
N GLN A 32 2.35 8.42 0.65
CA GLN A 32 1.29 8.12 -0.29
C GLN A 32 0.42 7.13 0.47
N ALA A 33 -0.83 7.51 0.76
CA ALA A 33 -1.85 6.56 1.13
C ALA A 33 -1.92 5.56 -0.03
N ALA A 34 -1.15 4.48 0.09
CA ALA A 34 -1.16 3.39 -0.86
C ALA A 34 -2.61 2.93 -0.86
N ALA A 35 -3.31 3.18 -1.97
CA ALA A 35 -4.68 2.74 -2.17
C ALA A 35 -4.70 1.27 -1.77
N SER A 36 -5.32 0.96 -0.63
CA SER A 36 -5.23 -0.31 0.11
C SER A 36 -4.90 -1.49 -0.80
N THR A 37 -3.61 -1.69 -1.06
CA THR A 37 -3.15 -2.59 -2.12
C THR A 37 -3.07 -3.97 -1.51
N CYS A 38 -3.55 -4.98 -2.23
CA CYS A 38 -3.35 -6.35 -1.83
C CYS A 38 -1.88 -6.61 -1.49
N SER A 39 -1.62 -7.28 -0.38
CA SER A 39 -0.28 -7.71 -0.04
C SER A 39 0.17 -8.85 -0.97
N GLY A 40 1.46 -8.87 -1.31
CA GLY A 40 2.06 -9.91 -2.13
C GLY A 40 2.38 -9.49 -3.56
N ARG A 41 2.71 -10.49 -4.38
CA ARG A 41 3.11 -10.29 -5.77
C ARG A 41 1.87 -10.30 -6.67
N GLU A 42 1.78 -9.35 -7.58
CA GLU A 42 0.79 -9.40 -8.66
C GLU A 42 1.09 -10.62 -9.54
N VAL A 43 0.13 -11.54 -9.63
CA VAL A 43 0.26 -12.77 -10.41
C VAL A 43 -0.48 -12.67 -11.73
N ARG A 44 -1.53 -11.83 -11.79
CA ARG A 44 -2.32 -11.67 -13.00
C ARG A 44 -3.08 -10.35 -13.01
N THR A 45 -3.17 -9.76 -14.19
CA THR A 45 -4.04 -8.62 -14.47
C THR A 45 -5.02 -9.04 -15.54
N LEU A 46 -6.31 -8.79 -15.31
CA LEU A 46 -7.41 -9.17 -16.20
C LEU A 46 -8.14 -7.89 -16.63
N PRO A 47 -7.75 -7.29 -17.76
CA PRO A 47 -8.39 -6.09 -18.27
C PRO A 47 -9.76 -6.41 -18.87
N PHE A 48 -10.68 -5.43 -18.80
CA PHE A 48 -11.98 -5.45 -19.45
C PHE A 48 -12.40 -4.04 -19.85
N SER A 49 -13.58 -3.89 -20.45
CA SER A 49 -14.01 -2.66 -21.16
C SER A 49 -14.06 -1.36 -20.35
N THR A 50 -14.02 -1.43 -19.02
CA THR A 50 -14.23 -0.27 -18.13
C THR A 50 -13.28 -0.26 -16.94
N GLY A 51 -12.36 -1.21 -16.88
CA GLY A 51 -11.47 -1.40 -15.74
C GLY A 51 -10.57 -2.61 -15.89
N SER A 52 -9.79 -2.84 -14.84
CA SER A 52 -8.89 -3.97 -14.71
C SER A 52 -9.10 -4.65 -13.36
N LEU A 53 -9.07 -5.99 -13.38
CA LEU A 53 -9.08 -6.81 -12.17
C LEU A 53 -7.65 -7.30 -11.91
N HIS A 54 -7.08 -6.87 -10.79
CA HIS A 54 -5.72 -7.19 -10.36
C HIS A 54 -5.75 -8.31 -9.34
N LEU A 55 -4.91 -9.33 -9.52
CA LEU A 55 -4.80 -10.48 -8.64
C LEU A 55 -3.40 -10.57 -8.07
N TYR A 56 -3.35 -10.73 -6.76
CA TYR A 56 -2.15 -10.83 -5.97
C TYR A 56 -2.14 -12.15 -5.22
N ARG A 57 -0.95 -12.73 -5.08
CA ARG A 57 -0.75 -13.95 -4.30
C ARG A 57 0.37 -13.75 -3.29
N GLN A 58 0.10 -14.22 -2.08
CA GLN A 58 1.08 -14.29 -0.99
C GLN A 58 0.88 -15.59 -0.22
N GLY A 59 1.82 -16.53 -0.36
CA GLY A 59 1.68 -17.87 0.22
C GLY A 59 0.40 -18.57 -0.26
N GLY A 60 -0.44 -19.00 0.69
CA GLY A 60 -1.74 -19.64 0.42
C GLY A 60 -2.91 -18.68 0.23
N TYR A 61 -2.69 -17.36 0.21
CA TYR A 61 -3.74 -16.36 0.07
C TYR A 61 -3.75 -15.76 -1.33
N VAL A 62 -4.95 -15.51 -1.83
CA VAL A 62 -5.20 -14.75 -3.06
C VAL A 62 -6.00 -13.52 -2.70
N CYS A 63 -5.54 -12.37 -3.16
CA CYS A 63 -6.21 -11.09 -2.99
C CYS A 63 -6.54 -10.50 -4.37
N ALA A 64 -7.72 -9.90 -4.50
CA ALA A 64 -8.14 -9.24 -5.73
C ALA A 64 -8.65 -7.82 -5.48
N VAL A 65 -8.38 -6.94 -6.45
CA VAL A 65 -8.85 -5.55 -6.50
C VAL A 65 -9.37 -5.25 -7.89
N THR A 66 -10.52 -4.60 -7.99
CA THR A 66 -11.03 -4.07 -9.26
C THR A 66 -10.78 -2.58 -9.32
N THR A 67 -10.08 -2.12 -10.36
CA THR A 67 -9.75 -0.71 -10.61
C THR A 67 -10.48 -0.25 -11.88
N PRO A 68 -11.11 0.93 -11.91
CA PRO A 68 -11.67 1.50 -13.14
C PRO A 68 -10.58 2.09 -14.03
N ASP A 69 -10.80 2.10 -15.34
CA ASP A 69 -9.88 2.79 -16.27
C ASP A 69 -9.93 4.31 -16.09
N ARG A 70 -11.07 4.83 -15.62
CA ARG A 70 -11.28 6.25 -15.33
C ARG A 70 -11.63 6.43 -13.84
N PRO A 71 -10.63 6.58 -12.95
CA PRO A 71 -10.87 6.84 -11.53
C PRO A 71 -11.39 8.26 -11.30
N GLY A 72 -11.94 8.51 -10.11
CA GLY A 72 -12.36 9.84 -9.63
C GLY A 72 -13.87 10.07 -9.60
N ARG A 73 -14.66 9.35 -10.41
CA ARG A 73 -16.14 9.38 -10.31
C ARG A 73 -16.65 8.16 -9.55
N LYS A 74 -17.54 8.37 -8.59
CA LYS A 74 -18.26 7.27 -7.93
C LYS A 74 -19.09 6.48 -8.94
N GLN A 75 -18.76 5.22 -9.11
CA GLN A 75 -19.45 4.28 -10.00
C GLN A 75 -19.65 2.94 -9.29
N SER A 76 -20.64 2.18 -9.75
CA SER A 76 -20.89 0.86 -9.17
C SER A 76 -19.69 -0.02 -9.51
N MET A 77 -19.05 -0.59 -8.51
CA MET A 77 -17.98 -1.55 -8.73
C MET A 77 -18.16 -2.74 -7.81
N SER A 78 -17.63 -3.88 -8.24
CA SER A 78 -17.53 -5.05 -7.39
C SER A 78 -16.25 -5.83 -7.66
N VAL A 79 -15.84 -6.57 -6.64
CA VAL A 79 -14.86 -7.63 -6.74
C VAL A 79 -15.41 -8.85 -6.02
N THR A 80 -15.19 -10.03 -6.59
CA THR A 80 -15.60 -11.29 -6.00
C THR A 80 -14.48 -12.28 -6.17
N VAL A 81 -14.15 -12.99 -5.10
CA VAL A 81 -13.11 -14.02 -5.09
C VAL A 81 -13.70 -15.27 -4.46
N GLN A 82 -13.54 -16.39 -5.15
CA GLN A 82 -14.01 -17.69 -4.71
C GLN A 82 -12.88 -18.71 -4.84
N ALA A 83 -12.41 -19.25 -3.72
CA ALA A 83 -11.61 -20.46 -3.75
C ALA A 83 -12.52 -21.67 -3.99
N ARG A 84 -12.06 -22.64 -4.79
CA ARG A 84 -12.85 -23.85 -5.10
C ARG A 84 -13.24 -24.57 -3.81
N GLY A 85 -14.53 -24.90 -3.67
CA GLY A 85 -15.08 -25.52 -2.45
C GLY A 85 -15.37 -24.55 -1.29
N ASN A 86 -15.03 -23.26 -1.41
CA ASN A 86 -15.41 -22.23 -0.44
C ASN A 86 -16.57 -21.37 -0.97
N ARG A 87 -17.22 -20.64 -0.04
CA ARG A 87 -18.19 -19.60 -0.39
C ARG A 87 -17.47 -18.41 -1.07
N PRO A 88 -18.09 -17.79 -2.08
CA PRO A 88 -17.56 -16.58 -2.70
C PRO A 88 -17.58 -15.43 -1.69
N VAL A 89 -16.50 -14.64 -1.67
CA VAL A 89 -16.42 -13.39 -0.91
C VAL A 89 -16.55 -12.25 -1.90
N THR A 90 -17.54 -11.39 -1.68
CA THR A 90 -17.87 -10.29 -2.59
C THR A 90 -17.79 -8.97 -1.83
N ASP A 91 -17.08 -8.01 -2.41
CA ASP A 91 -17.21 -6.60 -2.09
C ASP A 91 -17.90 -5.90 -3.27
N ARG A 92 -18.96 -5.15 -2.98
CA ARG A 92 -19.73 -4.40 -3.98
C ARG A 92 -20.20 -3.10 -3.36
N GLY A 93 -20.04 -2.00 -4.11
CA GLY A 93 -20.42 -0.68 -3.66
C GLY A 93 -20.24 0.37 -4.74
N ARG A 94 -20.44 1.64 -4.35
CA ARG A 94 -20.16 2.80 -5.19
C ARG A 94 -18.78 3.35 -4.82
N TYR A 95 -17.79 3.07 -5.64
CA TYR A 95 -16.41 3.45 -5.39
C TYR A 95 -15.92 4.45 -6.44
N ALA A 96 -14.96 5.30 -6.07
CA ALA A 96 -14.35 6.27 -6.99
C ALA A 96 -13.00 5.79 -7.55
N TYR A 97 -12.28 4.95 -6.79
CA TYR A 97 -10.91 4.54 -7.10
C TYR A 97 -10.76 3.05 -7.32
N HIS A 98 -11.37 2.20 -6.48
CA HIS A 98 -11.31 0.75 -6.62
C HIS A 98 -12.37 0.06 -5.76
N ALA A 99 -12.72 -1.18 -6.09
CA ALA A 99 -13.43 -2.11 -5.21
C ALA A 99 -12.46 -3.16 -4.66
N GLY A 100 -12.63 -3.55 -3.40
CA GLY A 100 -11.70 -4.38 -2.64
C GLY A 100 -10.77 -3.56 -1.73
N PRO A 101 -9.80 -4.21 -1.07
CA PRO A 101 -9.27 -5.54 -1.37
C PRO A 101 -10.11 -6.70 -0.82
N VAL A 102 -10.31 -7.74 -1.61
CA VAL A 102 -10.90 -9.01 -1.13
C VAL A 102 -9.82 -10.09 -1.12
N THR A 103 -9.51 -10.59 0.07
CA THR A 103 -8.53 -11.66 0.29
C THR A 103 -9.22 -12.94 0.72
N VAL A 104 -8.86 -14.06 0.08
CA VAL A 104 -9.33 -15.40 0.47
C VAL A 104 -8.15 -16.34 0.64
N HIS A 105 -8.28 -17.29 1.56
CA HIS A 105 -7.35 -18.40 1.67
C HIS A 105 -7.68 -19.48 0.64
N ALA A 106 -6.78 -19.69 -0.32
CA ALA A 106 -6.93 -20.65 -1.40
C ALA A 106 -6.06 -21.91 -1.21
N GLY A 107 -4.89 -21.78 -0.58
CA GLY A 107 -3.91 -22.88 -0.47
C GLY A 107 -3.44 -23.33 -1.86
N HIS A 108 -3.72 -24.60 -2.19
CA HIS A 108 -3.46 -25.21 -3.50
C HIS A 108 -4.72 -25.32 -4.37
N ARG A 109 -5.81 -24.64 -3.99
CA ARG A 109 -7.08 -24.71 -4.71
C ARG A 109 -7.13 -23.62 -5.75
N CYS A 110 -7.69 -23.97 -6.92
CA CYS A 110 -8.01 -22.99 -7.94
C CYS A 110 -8.97 -21.93 -7.39
N VAL A 111 -8.83 -20.70 -7.86
CA VAL A 111 -9.71 -19.59 -7.53
C VAL A 111 -10.47 -19.12 -8.77
N ARG A 112 -11.70 -18.67 -8.56
CA ARG A 112 -12.49 -17.95 -9.55
C ARG A 112 -12.65 -16.52 -9.07
N VAL A 113 -12.43 -15.56 -9.96
CA VAL A 113 -12.55 -14.14 -9.65
C VAL A 113 -13.50 -13.46 -10.61
N SER A 114 -14.20 -12.45 -10.11
CA SER A 114 -15.05 -11.57 -10.92
C SER A 114 -14.85 -10.13 -10.49
N GLY A 115 -14.82 -9.24 -11.47
CA GLY A 115 -14.74 -7.79 -11.29
C GLY A 115 -15.82 -7.09 -12.11
N SER A 116 -16.36 -5.99 -11.59
CA SER A 116 -17.23 -5.12 -12.38
C SER A 116 -16.95 -3.65 -12.08
N VAL A 117 -17.08 -2.81 -13.10
CA VAL A 117 -17.01 -1.35 -13.03
C VAL A 117 -18.08 -0.78 -13.96
N GLY A 118 -19.05 -0.06 -13.40
CA GLY A 118 -20.16 0.50 -14.16
C GLY A 118 -20.89 -0.59 -14.96
N GLY A 119 -20.89 -0.44 -16.29
CA GLY A 119 -21.51 -1.39 -17.23
C GLY A 119 -20.58 -2.51 -17.71
N GLY A 120 -19.28 -2.49 -17.39
CA GLY A 120 -18.35 -3.53 -17.78
C GLY A 120 -18.08 -4.51 -16.65
N SER A 121 -17.86 -5.76 -17.01
CA SER A 121 -17.51 -6.81 -16.06
C SER A 121 -16.63 -7.87 -16.69
N TYR A 122 -15.89 -8.56 -15.85
CA TYR A 122 -15.08 -9.71 -16.21
C TYR A 122 -15.28 -10.81 -15.18
N THR A 123 -15.37 -12.05 -15.64
CA THR A 123 -15.38 -13.23 -14.78
C THR A 123 -14.40 -14.24 -15.32
N SER A 124 -13.45 -14.66 -14.49
CA SER A 124 -12.52 -15.71 -14.85
C SER A 124 -13.18 -17.09 -14.76
N GLY A 125 -12.56 -18.08 -15.40
CA GLY A 125 -12.70 -19.49 -15.01
C GLY A 125 -11.96 -19.78 -13.69
N TRP A 126 -11.74 -21.05 -13.41
CA TRP A 126 -10.84 -21.48 -12.34
C TRP A 126 -9.39 -21.26 -12.77
N ILE A 127 -8.68 -20.42 -12.04
CA ILE A 127 -7.30 -20.02 -12.31
C ILE A 127 -6.46 -20.15 -11.04
N LEU A 128 -5.14 -20.02 -11.14
CA LEU A 128 -4.21 -20.15 -10.00
C LEU A 128 -4.39 -21.48 -9.24
N CYS A 129 -4.61 -22.54 -10.01
CA CYS A 129 -4.17 -23.87 -9.65
C CYS A 129 -2.64 -23.89 -9.81
#